data_AF-A0A2T1CSU4-F1
#
_entry.id   AF-A0A2T1CSU4-F1
#
_cell.length_a   1.000
_cell.length_b   1.000
_cell.length_c   1.000
_cell.angle_alpha   90.00
_cell.angle_beta   90.00
_cell.angle_gamma   90.00
#
_symmetry.space_group_name_H-M   'P 1'
#
loop_
_entity.id
_entity.type
_entity.pdbx_description
1 polymer ?
#
loop_
_entity_poly.entity_id
_entity_poly.type
_entity_poly.pdbx_seq_one_letter_code
_entity_poly.pdbx_strand_id
1 'polypeptide(L)'
;MGEGFTEPGTVVNLEGGRQFSIIWQDEARTQPLMGLDFGPAWKTPEGLGVGASLEQLSQVLGSFQLYGFGWDYEGTLVLEGSQLHEYQGDLYLRMRPDSTAIADHPDAYEALLGDAIFASDDPNLKVLQPQVYGMEVYLNPPSE
;
A
#
# COMPACT_ATOMS: atom_id res chain seq x y z
N MET A 1 -19.99 6.19 -17.43
CA MET A 1 -20.24 6.20 -15.97
C MET A 1 -19.09 5.44 -15.34
N GLY A 2 -18.49 6.01 -14.29
CA GLY A 2 -17.16 5.66 -13.78
C GLY A 2 -16.29 6.89 -13.90
N GLU A 3 -15.93 7.50 -12.77
CA GLU A 3 -15.25 8.80 -12.73
C GLU A 3 -13.83 8.67 -13.28
N GLY A 4 -13.68 9.00 -14.56
CA GLY A 4 -12.38 9.01 -15.23
C GLY A 4 -11.75 10.37 -15.06
N PHE A 5 -11.03 10.58 -13.95
CA PHE A 5 -10.05 11.66 -13.90
C PHE A 5 -8.85 11.22 -14.76
N THR A 6 -8.49 12.04 -15.73
CA THR A 6 -7.23 11.87 -16.46
C THR A 6 -6.22 12.80 -15.82
N GLU A 7 -5.14 12.23 -15.30
CA GLU A 7 -4.04 12.99 -14.73
C GLU A 7 -2.79 12.84 -15.60
N PRO A 8 -1.96 13.89 -15.73
CA PRO A 8 -0.70 13.78 -16.44
C PRO A 8 0.23 12.81 -15.70
N GLY A 9 0.64 11.74 -16.39
CA GLY A 9 1.48 10.68 -15.84
C GLY A 9 2.83 10.53 -16.56
N THR A 10 3.82 10.00 -15.86
CA THR A 10 5.08 9.51 -16.44
C THR A 10 5.43 8.16 -15.86
N VAL A 11 5.63 7.17 -16.74
CA VAL A 11 6.09 5.83 -16.34
C VAL A 11 7.60 5.76 -16.51
N VAL A 12 8.29 5.35 -15.46
CA VAL A 12 9.73 5.07 -15.45
C VAL A 12 9.90 3.56 -15.34
N ASN A 13 10.58 2.96 -16.31
CA ASN A 13 10.87 1.53 -16.32
C ASN A 13 12.36 1.30 -16.60
N LEU A 14 13.12 1.01 -15.54
CA LEU A 14 14.55 0.71 -15.61
C LEU A 14 14.79 -0.77 -15.26
N GLU A 15 15.94 -1.29 -15.67
CA GLU A 15 16.34 -2.65 -15.36
C GLU A 15 16.44 -2.92 -13.85
N GLY A 16 16.29 -4.19 -13.46
CA GLY A 16 16.49 -4.65 -12.09
C GLY A 16 15.36 -4.28 -11.12
N GLY A 17 14.11 -4.14 -11.61
CA GLY A 17 12.94 -3.85 -10.77
C GLY A 17 12.84 -2.39 -10.33
N ARG A 18 13.64 -1.49 -10.92
CA ARG A 18 13.57 -0.04 -10.70
C ARG A 18 12.54 0.59 -11.63
N GLN A 19 11.28 0.32 -11.32
CA GLN A 19 10.13 0.93 -11.99
C GLN A 19 9.30 1.75 -11.00
N PHE A 20 8.63 2.78 -11.49
CA PHE A 20 7.62 3.56 -10.77
C PHE A 20 6.89 4.46 -11.78
N SER A 21 5.71 4.93 -11.39
CA SER A 21 4.95 5.96 -12.07
C SER A 21 5.01 7.25 -11.25
N ILE A 22 4.95 8.41 -11.92
CA ILE A 22 4.74 9.72 -11.30
C ILE A 22 3.45 10.30 -11.86
N ILE A 23 2.55 10.71 -10.96
CA ILE A 23 1.43 11.59 -11.27
C ILE A 23 1.89 13.03 -11.04
N TRP A 24 1.56 13.91 -11.97
CA TRP A 24 1.91 15.33 -11.93
C TRP A 24 0.68 16.18 -11.57
N GLN A 25 0.88 17.27 -10.83
CA GLN A 25 -0.18 18.22 -10.50
C GLN A 25 -0.59 19.08 -11.71
N ASP A 26 0.32 19.24 -12.66
CA ASP A 26 0.17 20.12 -13.81
C ASP A 26 0.52 19.43 -15.13
N GLU A 27 -0.16 19.81 -16.21
CA GLU A 27 0.07 19.28 -17.56
C GLU A 27 1.49 19.54 -18.08
N ALA A 28 2.15 20.61 -17.60
CA ALA A 28 3.53 20.90 -17.94
C ALA A 28 4.54 20.03 -17.20
N ARG A 29 4.08 19.16 -16.27
CA ARG A 29 4.87 18.19 -15.52
C ARG A 29 6.01 18.86 -14.75
N THR A 30 5.69 19.93 -14.05
CA THR A 30 6.67 20.71 -13.28
C THR A 30 6.62 20.41 -11.79
N GLN A 31 5.48 19.93 -11.28
CA GLN A 31 5.28 19.61 -9.87
C GLN A 31 4.75 18.17 -9.72
N PRO A 32 5.56 17.22 -9.22
CA PRO A 32 5.09 15.86 -9.01
C PRO A 32 4.10 15.83 -7.85
N LEU A 33 2.96 15.19 -8.03
CA LEU A 33 1.96 14.98 -6.99
C LEU A 33 2.34 13.76 -6.14
N MET A 34 2.51 12.62 -6.80
CA MET A 34 2.65 11.32 -6.14
C MET A 34 3.48 10.36 -7.01
N GLY A 35 4.28 9.53 -6.37
CA GLY A 35 4.86 8.32 -6.95
C GLY A 35 4.05 7.09 -6.58
N LEU A 36 3.90 6.16 -7.53
CA LEU A 36 3.18 4.89 -7.34
C LEU A 36 3.74 3.80 -8.27
N ASP A 37 3.13 2.62 -8.29
CA ASP A 37 3.54 1.47 -9.12
C ASP A 37 5.02 1.07 -8.93
N PHE A 38 5.55 1.28 -7.73
CA PHE A 38 6.94 1.01 -7.43
C PHE A 38 7.27 -0.48 -7.62
N GLY A 39 8.36 -0.75 -8.33
CA GLY A 39 8.91 -2.08 -8.43
C GLY A 39 9.63 -2.53 -7.15
N PRO A 40 10.01 -3.81 -7.08
CA PRO A 40 10.54 -4.42 -5.86
C PRO A 40 11.89 -3.86 -5.40
N ALA A 41 12.59 -3.10 -6.25
CA ALA A 41 13.87 -2.49 -5.90
C ALA A 41 13.73 -1.25 -5.01
N TRP A 42 12.55 -0.62 -4.97
CA TRP A 42 12.28 0.56 -4.15
C TRP A 42 11.84 0.16 -2.76
N LYS A 43 12.44 0.82 -1.76
CA LYS A 43 12.14 0.61 -0.35
C LYS A 43 12.13 1.96 0.39
N THR A 44 11.36 2.02 1.47
CA THR A 44 11.48 3.07 2.50
C THR A 44 12.87 3.00 3.16
N PRO A 45 13.30 4.05 3.89
CA PRO A 45 14.53 4.00 4.67
C PRO A 45 14.62 2.81 5.64
N GLU A 46 13.48 2.34 6.14
CA GLU A 46 13.35 1.17 7.04
C GLU A 46 13.38 -0.16 6.29
N GLY A 47 13.46 -0.14 4.97
CA GLY A 47 13.56 -1.34 4.13
C GLY A 47 12.22 -1.95 3.72
N LEU A 48 11.10 -1.24 3.87
CA LEU A 48 9.77 -1.71 3.47
C LEU A 48 9.44 -1.33 2.04
N GLY A 49 8.65 -2.14 1.34
CA GLY A 49 8.14 -1.83 0.00
C GLY A 49 7.43 -3.03 -0.58
N VAL A 50 7.16 -3.01 -1.88
CA VAL A 50 6.45 -4.13 -2.56
C VAL A 50 7.13 -5.47 -2.27
N GLY A 51 6.31 -6.46 -1.90
CA GLY A 51 6.71 -7.79 -1.46
C GLY A 51 7.03 -7.93 0.04
N ALA A 52 6.98 -6.85 0.83
CA ALA A 52 7.17 -6.97 2.27
C ALA A 52 6.06 -7.81 2.91
N SER A 53 6.42 -8.75 3.78
CA SER A 53 5.47 -9.63 4.47
C SER A 53 4.83 -8.95 5.69
N LEU A 54 3.70 -9.51 6.15
CA LEU A 54 3.09 -9.14 7.44
C LEU A 54 4.11 -9.16 8.60
N GLU A 55 4.98 -10.18 8.63
CA GLU A 55 6.00 -10.31 9.67
C GLU A 55 7.05 -9.19 9.60
N GLN A 56 7.55 -8.88 8.40
CA GLN A 56 8.51 -7.79 8.21
C GLN A 56 7.91 -6.43 8.63
N LEU A 57 6.65 -6.20 8.30
CA LEU A 57 5.93 -5.00 8.75
C LEU A 57 5.81 -4.98 10.28
N SER A 58 5.42 -6.07 10.93
CA SER A 58 5.34 -6.11 12.40
C SER A 58 6.69 -5.88 13.09
N GLN A 59 7.79 -6.32 12.48
CA GLN A 59 9.14 -6.07 13.01
C GLN A 59 9.53 -4.58 12.96
N VAL A 60 9.11 -3.87 11.91
CA VAL A 60 9.43 -2.45 11.71
C VAL A 60 8.42 -1.54 12.43
N LEU A 61 7.13 -1.76 12.24
CA LEU A 61 6.06 -0.91 12.77
C LEU A 61 5.69 -1.24 14.22
N GLY A 62 6.01 -2.44 14.70
CA GLY A 62 5.41 -3.00 15.91
C GLY A 62 3.98 -3.47 15.67
N SER A 63 3.09 -3.24 16.62
CA SER A 63 1.65 -3.43 16.42
C SER A 63 1.11 -2.32 15.52
N PHE A 64 0.37 -2.69 14.48
CA PHE A 64 -0.27 -1.74 13.57
C PHE A 64 -1.68 -2.22 13.20
N GLN A 65 -2.39 -1.41 12.44
CA GLN A 65 -3.71 -1.76 11.92
C GLN A 65 -3.75 -1.59 10.40
N LEU A 66 -4.71 -2.23 9.75
CA LEU A 66 -5.00 -2.02 8.33
C LEU A 66 -6.49 -2.12 8.06
N TYR A 67 -6.91 -1.48 6.98
CA TYR A 67 -8.26 -1.64 6.46
C TYR A 67 -8.47 -3.04 5.86
N GLY A 68 -9.72 -3.53 5.90
CA GLY A 68 -10.14 -4.80 5.32
C GLY A 68 -10.02 -4.83 3.79
N PHE A 69 -10.43 -5.95 3.18
CA PHE A 69 -10.23 -6.24 1.76
C PHE A 69 -11.49 -6.09 0.89
N GLY A 70 -11.33 -6.01 -0.43
CA GLY A 70 -12.43 -6.04 -1.40
C GLY A 70 -13.08 -4.69 -1.72
N TRP A 71 -12.38 -3.59 -1.47
CA TRP A 71 -12.85 -2.22 -1.73
C TRP A 71 -11.68 -1.29 -2.08
N ASP A 72 -11.96 -0.03 -2.46
CA ASP A 72 -10.97 0.84 -3.09
C ASP A 72 -9.76 1.20 -2.19
N TYR A 73 -9.92 1.17 -0.87
CA TYR A 73 -8.85 1.42 0.11
C TYR A 73 -8.32 0.13 0.75
N GLU A 74 -8.57 -1.02 0.11
CA GLU A 74 -8.27 -2.31 0.69
C GLU A 74 -6.85 -2.46 1.20
N GLY A 75 -6.70 -3.09 2.37
CA GLY A 75 -5.42 -3.48 2.92
C GLY A 75 -4.47 -2.33 3.24
N THR A 76 -4.93 -1.08 3.18
CA THR A 76 -4.11 0.11 3.48
C THR A 76 -3.73 0.10 4.95
N LEU A 77 -2.44 0.23 5.23
CA LEU A 77 -1.93 0.35 6.59
C LEU A 77 -2.39 1.68 7.22
N VAL A 78 -2.77 1.60 8.50
CA VAL A 78 -2.96 2.76 9.36
C VAL A 78 -1.63 3.03 10.05
N LEU A 79 -0.94 4.11 9.67
CA LEU A 79 0.37 4.45 10.22
C LEU A 79 0.26 5.24 11.54
N GLU A 80 -0.89 5.83 11.84
CA GLU A 80 -1.15 6.52 13.11
C GLU A 80 -0.82 5.60 14.30
N GLY A 81 0.01 6.09 15.21
CA GLY A 81 0.45 5.34 16.39
C GLY A 81 1.50 4.25 16.13
N SER A 82 1.94 4.05 14.88
CA SER A 82 3.03 3.13 14.53
C SER A 82 4.41 3.80 14.55
N GLN A 83 5.48 3.02 14.36
CA GLN A 83 6.83 3.58 14.20
C GLN A 83 7.01 4.42 12.93
N LEU A 84 6.07 4.38 11.99
CA LEU A 84 6.08 5.18 10.76
C LEU A 84 5.05 6.31 10.76
N HIS A 85 4.53 6.70 11.93
CA HIS A 85 3.53 7.76 12.05
C HIS A 85 3.99 9.11 11.45
N GLU A 86 5.29 9.35 11.33
CA GLU A 86 5.84 10.55 10.68
C GLU A 86 5.59 10.59 9.17
N TYR A 87 5.29 9.44 8.54
CA TYR A 87 4.93 9.34 7.13
C TYR A 87 3.40 9.36 6.90
N GLN A 88 2.61 9.58 7.94
CA GLN A 88 1.15 9.66 7.82
C GLN A 88 0.76 10.77 6.82
N GLY A 89 -0.01 10.41 5.80
CA GLY A 89 -0.42 11.32 4.71
C GLY A 89 0.54 11.37 3.53
N ASP A 90 1.79 10.96 3.73
CA ASP A 90 2.82 10.93 2.69
C ASP A 90 3.04 9.52 2.12
N LEU A 91 2.96 8.49 2.95
CA LEU A 91 3.19 7.09 2.57
C LEU A 91 1.93 6.26 2.75
N TYR A 92 1.56 5.53 1.71
CA TYR A 92 0.54 4.49 1.78
C TYR A 92 1.14 3.16 1.36
N LEU A 93 1.08 2.19 2.26
CA LEU A 93 1.41 0.79 1.99
C LEU A 93 0.13 -0.01 1.98
N ARG A 94 -0.10 -0.80 0.94
CA ARG A 94 -1.29 -1.63 0.80
C ARG A 94 -0.93 -3.11 0.74
N MET A 95 -1.62 -3.89 1.56
CA MET A 95 -1.43 -5.33 1.66
C MET A 95 -2.54 -6.09 0.95
N ARG A 96 -2.21 -7.26 0.40
CA ARG A 96 -3.21 -8.18 -0.13
C ARG A 96 -2.75 -9.63 0.05
N PRO A 97 -3.66 -10.55 0.40
CA PRO A 97 -3.39 -11.98 0.30
C PRO A 97 -3.16 -12.40 -1.16
N ASP A 98 -2.37 -13.44 -1.38
CA ASP A 98 -2.30 -14.04 -2.71
C ASP A 98 -3.56 -14.87 -3.02
N SER A 99 -3.82 -15.10 -4.31
CA SER A 99 -5.03 -15.79 -4.75
C SER A 99 -5.14 -17.24 -4.25
N THR A 100 -4.00 -17.89 -3.98
CA THR A 100 -3.98 -19.26 -3.45
C THR A 100 -4.35 -19.26 -1.98
N ALA A 101 -3.81 -18.35 -1.17
CA ALA A 101 -4.21 -18.17 0.22
C ALA A 101 -5.71 -17.89 0.37
N ILE A 102 -6.28 -17.06 -0.51
CA ILE A 102 -7.73 -16.80 -0.55
C ILE A 102 -8.51 -18.07 -0.89
N ALA A 103 -8.07 -18.85 -1.87
CA ALA A 103 -8.75 -20.07 -2.28
C ALA A 103 -8.66 -21.19 -1.23
N ASP A 104 -7.54 -21.29 -0.52
CA ASP A 104 -7.31 -22.28 0.53
C ASP A 104 -8.01 -21.89 1.85
N HIS A 105 -8.24 -20.60 2.09
CA HIS A 105 -8.84 -20.06 3.31
C HIS A 105 -9.95 -19.03 3.03
N PRO A 106 -11.04 -19.43 2.34
CA PRO A 106 -12.10 -18.50 1.93
C PRO A 106 -12.81 -17.86 3.14
N ASP A 107 -13.05 -18.61 4.22
CA ASP A 107 -13.72 -18.10 5.42
C ASP A 107 -12.88 -17.01 6.12
N ALA A 108 -11.55 -17.16 6.13
CA ALA A 108 -10.64 -16.16 6.69
C ALA A 108 -10.62 -14.88 5.86
N TYR A 109 -10.70 -15.01 4.53
CA TYR A 109 -10.80 -13.87 3.64
C TYR A 109 -12.16 -13.16 3.79
N GLU A 110 -13.26 -13.92 3.85
CA GLU A 110 -14.60 -13.38 4.05
C GLU A 110 -14.72 -12.59 5.36
N ALA A 111 -14.07 -13.06 6.44
CA ALA A 111 -14.05 -12.37 7.73
C ALA A 111 -13.35 -11.00 7.71
N LEU A 112 -12.51 -10.74 6.70
CA LEU A 112 -11.76 -9.49 6.55
C LEU A 112 -12.28 -8.60 5.42
N LEU A 113 -13.40 -8.96 4.78
CA LEU A 113 -14.00 -8.15 3.73
C LEU A 113 -14.65 -6.87 4.28
N GLY A 114 -14.57 -5.80 3.50
CA GLY A 114 -15.18 -4.51 3.79
C GLY A 114 -14.22 -3.49 4.37
N ASP A 115 -14.77 -2.40 4.88
CA ASP A 115 -14.07 -1.18 5.28
C ASP A 115 -13.69 -1.13 6.76
N ALA A 116 -13.88 -2.23 7.50
CA ALA A 116 -13.46 -2.34 8.87
C ALA A 116 -11.93 -2.27 9.02
N ILE A 117 -11.47 -1.85 10.20
CA ILE A 117 -10.05 -1.81 10.55
C ILE A 117 -9.72 -3.03 11.42
N PHE A 118 -8.66 -3.74 11.05
CA PHE A 118 -8.18 -4.94 11.72
C PHE A 118 -6.79 -4.72 12.32
N ALA A 119 -6.53 -5.33 13.48
CA ALA A 119 -5.20 -5.32 14.08
C ALA A 119 -4.27 -6.30 13.33
N SER A 120 -2.99 -5.96 13.22
CA SER A 120 -1.99 -6.77 12.50
C SER A 120 -1.81 -8.19 13.06
N ASP A 121 -2.28 -8.45 14.29
CA ASP A 121 -2.21 -9.76 14.95
C ASP A 121 -3.51 -10.58 14.84
N ASP A 122 -4.51 -10.11 14.08
CA ASP A 122 -5.74 -10.83 13.78
C ASP A 122 -5.42 -12.24 13.22
N PRO A 123 -6.06 -13.29 13.75
CA PRO A 123 -5.77 -14.67 13.33
C PRO A 123 -6.01 -14.90 11.83
N ASN A 124 -6.98 -14.22 11.21
CA ASN A 124 -7.28 -14.37 9.79
C ASN A 124 -6.16 -13.77 8.92
N LEU A 125 -5.55 -12.66 9.34
CA LEU A 125 -4.38 -12.09 8.65
C LEU A 125 -3.18 -13.03 8.74
N LYS A 126 -2.97 -13.69 9.88
CA LYS A 126 -1.89 -14.69 10.04
C LYS A 126 -2.09 -15.91 9.15
N VAL A 127 -3.34 -16.34 8.95
CA VAL A 127 -3.69 -17.44 8.05
C VAL A 127 -3.46 -17.04 6.59
N LEU A 128 -3.89 -15.84 6.20
CA LEU A 128 -3.81 -15.37 4.81
C LEU A 128 -2.41 -14.86 4.39
N GLN A 129 -1.55 -14.54 5.36
CA GLN A 129 -0.18 -14.06 5.15
C GLN A 129 -0.05 -13.00 4.04
N PRO A 130 -0.82 -11.90 4.10
CA PRO A 130 -0.79 -10.90 3.05
C PRO A 130 0.59 -10.25 2.93
N GLN A 131 0.86 -9.71 1.74
CA GLN A 131 2.10 -9.01 1.44
C GLN A 131 1.78 -7.64 0.85
N VAL A 132 2.71 -6.70 0.99
CA VAL A 132 2.60 -5.38 0.35
C VAL A 132 2.57 -5.56 -1.16
N TYR A 133 1.47 -5.16 -1.79
CA TYR A 133 1.33 -5.16 -3.24
C TYR A 133 1.42 -3.75 -3.84
N GLY A 134 1.08 -2.73 -3.03
CA GLY A 134 1.07 -1.33 -3.43
C GLY A 134 1.87 -0.47 -2.47
N MET A 135 2.61 0.48 -3.04
CA MET A 135 3.26 1.56 -2.33
C MET A 135 2.95 2.84 -3.09
N GLU A 136 2.48 3.86 -2.38
CA GLU A 136 2.20 5.19 -2.91
C GLU A 136 2.91 6.20 -2.02
N VAL A 137 3.54 7.21 -2.64
CA VAL A 137 4.29 8.26 -1.94
C VAL A 137 3.84 9.61 -2.47
N TYR A 138 3.12 10.38 -1.66
CA TYR A 138 2.80 11.76 -1.95
C TYR A 138 4.04 12.62 -1.76
N LEU A 139 4.33 13.45 -2.77
CA LEU A 139 5.50 14.34 -2.78
C LEU A 139 5.09 15.78 -2.50
N ASN A 140 3.88 16.13 -2.90
CA ASN A 140 3.26 17.42 -2.67
C ASN A 140 1.76 17.19 -2.45
N PRO A 141 1.35 16.69 -1.26
CA PRO A 141 -0.05 16.45 -0.97
C PRO A 141 -0.85 17.76 -1.08
N PRO A 142 -2.10 17.72 -1.59
CA PRO A 142 -2.97 18.88 -1.57
C PRO A 142 -3.14 19.35 -0.13
N SER A 143 -3.10 20.66 0.10
CA SER A 143 -3.42 21.22 1.41
C SER A 143 -4.90 20.96 1.72
N GLU A 144 -5.20 20.35 2.88
CA GLU A 144 -6.57 20.20 3.40
C GLU A 144 -7.24 21.56 3.68
#